data_AF-A0A9D4QTK7-F1
#
_entry.id   AF-A0A9D4QTK7-F1
#
_cell.length_a   1.000
_cell.length_b   1.000
_cell.length_c   1.000
_cell.angle_alpha   90.00
_cell.angle_beta   90.00
_cell.angle_gamma   90.00
#
_symmetry.space_group_name_H-M   'P 1'
#
loop_
_entity.id
_entity.type
_entity.pdbx_description
1 polymer ?
#
loop_
_entity_poly.entity_id
_entity_poly.type
_entity_poly.pdbx_seq_one_letter_code
_entity_poly.pdbx_strand_id
1 'polypeptide(L)' 'MDSEVESVCCREVENVDMKRDSFSSESQEALQCITEHPGFRTVCLDQYVLETAYYQYVQQYGQMHHQANE' A
#
# COMPACT_ATOMS: atom_id res chain seq x y z
N MET A 1 6.38 21.24 -10.75
CA MET A 1 5.60 20.01 -10.50
C MET A 1 5.36 20.02 -9.02
N ASP A 2 4.23 20.59 -8.61
CA ASP A 2 3.72 20.64 -7.25
C ASP A 2 2.23 20.88 -7.44
N SER A 3 1.48 19.84 -7.78
CA SER A 3 0.02 19.95 -7.75
C SER A 3 -0.43 19.68 -6.32
N GLU A 4 -1.43 20.41 -5.83
CA GLU A 4 -2.00 20.22 -4.48
C GLU A 4 -2.41 18.75 -4.22
N VAL A 5 -2.69 17.99 -5.29
CA VAL A 5 -3.03 16.57 -5.26
C VAL A 5 -1.92 15.70 -4.64
N GLU A 6 -0.65 16.06 -4.79
CA GLU A 6 0.48 15.29 -4.25
C GLU A 6 0.89 15.74 -2.84
N SER A 7 0.32 16.85 -2.34
CA SER A 7 0.62 17.43 -1.02
C SER A 7 -0.28 16.84 0.07
N VAL A 8 -0.35 15.52 0.17
CA VAL A 8 -1.22 14.81 1.13
C VAL A 8 -0.37 14.10 2.18
N CYS A 9 -0.72 14.28 3.45
CA CYS A 9 -0.10 13.60 4.57
C CYS A 9 -0.75 12.23 4.84
N CYS A 10 0.03 11.25 5.29
CA CYS A 10 -0.50 9.94 5.69
C CYS A 10 -1.56 9.99 6.80
N ARG A 11 -1.66 11.12 7.53
CA ARG A 11 -2.67 11.35 8.58
C ARG A 11 -4.00 11.89 8.04
N GLU A 12 -4.02 12.37 6.81
CA GLU A 12 -5.21 12.96 6.18
C GLU A 12 -6.02 11.91 5.40
N VAL A 13 -5.43 10.74 5.16
CA VAL A 13 -6.07 9.62 4.48
C VAL A 13 -6.55 8.62 5.54
N GLU A 14 -7.86 8.60 5.79
CA GLU A 14 -8.49 7.81 6.86
C GLU A 14 -7.97 6.36 6.96
N ASN A 15 -7.97 5.62 5.85
CA ASN A 15 -7.52 4.22 5.84
C ASN A 15 -6.03 4.06 6.18
N VAL A 16 -5.20 5.05 5.83
CA VAL A 16 -3.76 5.05 6.12
C VAL A 16 -3.53 5.41 7.59
N ASP A 17 -4.27 6.40 8.09
CA ASP A 17 -4.23 6.84 9.49
C ASP A 17 -4.65 5.70 10.44
N MET A 18 -5.75 5.02 10.13
CA MET A 18 -6.21 3.84 10.86
C MET A 18 -5.16 2.71 10.86
N LYS A 19 -4.47 2.47 9.75
CA LYS A 19 -3.44 1.43 9.66
C LYS A 19 -2.20 1.77 10.48
N ARG A 20 -1.82 3.05 10.54
CA ARG A 20 -0.76 3.51 11.44
C ARG A 20 -1.18 3.29 12.91
N ASP A 21 -2.41 3.68 13.24
CA ASP A 21 -2.90 3.63 14.62
C ASP A 21 -3.17 2.21 15.12
N SER A 22 -3.52 1.27 14.22
CA SER A 22 -3.70 -0.13 14.62
C SER A 22 -2.44 -0.70 15.27
N PHE A 23 -1.26 -0.35 14.77
CA PHE A 23 0.00 -0.79 15.38
C PHE A 23 0.25 -0.14 16.76
N SER A 24 -0.21 1.09 16.97
CA SER A 24 -0.11 1.80 18.26
C SER A 24 -1.07 1.24 19.32
N SER A 25 -2.09 0.50 18.90
CA SER A 25 -2.95 -0.25 19.83
C SER A 25 -2.37 -1.62 20.21
N GLU A 26 -1.56 -2.21 19.33
CA GLU A 26 -0.91 -3.51 19.54
C GLU A 26 0.46 -3.39 20.23
N SER A 27 1.18 -2.30 19.96
CA SER A 27 2.43 -1.92 20.60
C SER A 27 2.19 -0.72 21.50
N GLN A 28 2.89 -0.60 22.62
CA GLN A 28 2.78 0.58 23.51
C GLN A 28 3.45 1.83 22.90
N GLU A 29 3.78 1.81 21.61
CA GLU A 29 4.49 2.88 20.90
C GLU A 29 3.60 3.48 19.81
N ALA A 30 3.35 4.79 19.94
CA ALA A 30 2.60 5.53 18.94
C ALA A 30 3.50 5.89 17.75
N LEU A 31 3.16 5.38 16.56
CA LEU A 31 3.86 5.72 15.32
C LEU A 31 3.54 7.16 14.90
N GLN A 32 4.54 7.90 14.45
CA GLN A 32 4.37 9.26 13.94
C GLN A 32 4.05 9.27 12.44
N CYS A 33 4.54 8.30 11.68
CA CYS A 33 4.35 8.20 10.24
C CYS A 33 4.02 6.77 9.81
N ILE A 34 3.26 6.60 8.74
CA ILE A 34 3.00 5.27 8.16
C ILE A 34 4.28 4.55 7.74
N THR A 35 5.34 5.29 7.37
CA THR A 35 6.63 4.70 6.99
C THR A 35 7.35 4.01 8.13
N GLU A 36 6.97 4.31 9.38
CA GLU A 36 7.51 3.67 10.60
C GLU A 36 6.78 2.37 10.94
N HIS A 37 5.62 2.10 10.31
CA HIS A 37 4.92 0.84 10.50
C HIS A 37 5.82 -0.32 10.08
N PRO A 38 5.98 -1.38 10.90
CA PRO A 38 6.98 -2.42 10.64
C PRO A 38 6.75 -3.16 9.33
N GLY A 39 5.48 -3.28 8.90
CA GLY A 39 5.13 -3.84 7.60
C GLY A 39 5.45 -2.94 6.39
N PHE A 40 5.67 -1.63 6.56
CA PHE A 40 5.77 -0.70 5.44
C PHE A 40 6.97 -1.01 4.53
N ARG A 41 8.17 -1.17 5.11
CA ARG A 41 9.37 -1.48 4.32
C ARG A 41 9.24 -2.81 3.59
N THR A 42 8.82 -3.85 4.29
CA THR A 42 8.72 -5.21 3.73
C THR A 42 7.62 -5.32 2.68
N VAL A 43 6.48 -4.66 2.85
CA VAL A 43 5.33 -4.83 1.94
C VAL A 43 5.35 -3.83 0.78
N CYS A 44 5.76 -2.58 1.04
CA CYS A 44 5.64 -1.51 0.06
C CYS A 44 6.94 -1.19 -0.67
N LEU A 45 8.11 -1.56 -0.12
CA LEU A 45 9.43 -1.18 -0.68
C LEU A 45 10.31 -2.38 -1.06
N ASP A 46 10.00 -3.60 -0.59
CA ASP A 46 10.76 -4.78 -0.96
C ASP A 46 10.39 -5.23 -2.38
N GLN A 47 11.38 -5.21 -3.29
CA GLN A 47 11.17 -5.53 -4.70
C GLN A 47 10.62 -6.93 -4.93
N TYR A 48 11.00 -7.92 -4.12
CA TYR A 48 10.60 -9.30 -4.30
C TYR A 48 9.17 -9.52 -3.80
N VAL A 49 8.77 -8.81 -2.74
CA VAL A 49 7.37 -8.80 -2.27
C VAL A 49 6.47 -8.13 -3.31
N LEU A 50 6.90 -7.00 -3.88
CA LEU A 50 6.16 -6.32 -4.94
C LEU A 50 6.03 -7.18 -6.21
N GLU A 51 7.11 -7.86 -6.62
CA GLU A 51 7.08 -8.79 -7.75
C GLU A 51 6.11 -9.96 -7.49
N THR A 52 6.11 -10.52 -6.28
CA THR A 52 5.19 -11.58 -5.89
C THR A 52 3.73 -11.10 -5.92
N ALA A 53 3.45 -9.92 -5.36
CA ALA A 53 2.12 -9.31 -5.38
C ALA A 53 1.63 -9.06 -6.81
N TYR A 54 2.53 -8.61 -7.70
CA TYR A 54 2.23 -8.45 -9.12
C TYR A 54 1.86 -9.77 -9.79
N TYR A 55 2.66 -10.83 -9.60
CA TYR A 55 2.33 -12.14 -10.18
C TYR A 55 1.00 -12.69 -9.65
N GLN A 56 0.73 -12.53 -8.35
CA GLN A 56 -0.56 -12.90 -7.78
C GLN A 56 -1.73 -12.15 -8.45
N TYR A 57 -1.58 -10.84 -8.65
CA TYR A 57 -2.57 -10.04 -9.35
C TYR A 57 -2.79 -10.54 -10.79
N VAL A 58 -1.72 -10.80 -11.55
CA VAL A 58 -1.81 -11.32 -12.92
C VAL A 58 -2.48 -12.70 -12.96
N GLN A 59 -2.20 -13.58 -12.00
CA GLN A 59 -2.86 -14.89 -11.94
C GLN A 59 -4.37 -14.76 -11.69
N GLN A 60 -4.79 -13.83 -10.83
CA GLN A 60 -6.19 -13.63 -10.47
C GLN A 60 -7.00 -12.88 -11.53
N TYR A 61 -6.39 -11.89 -12.19
CA TYR A 61 -7.10 -10.92 -13.03
C TYR A 61 -6.57 -10.83 -14.48
N GLY A 62 -5.43 -11.45 -14.79
CA GLY A 62 -4.72 -11.28 -16.07
C GLY A 62 -5.33 -12.00 -17.28
N GLN A 63 -6.30 -12.90 -17.11
CA GLN A 63 -6.98 -13.61 -18.21
C GLN A 63 -8.30 -12.95 -18.66
N MET A 64 -8.44 -11.62 -18.61
CA MET A 64 -9.68 -10.93 -19.02
C MET A 64 -9.55 -9.96 -20.22
N HIS A 65 -8.66 -10.18 -21.19
CA HIS A 65 -8.71 -9.47 -22.48
C HIS A 65 -8.25 -10.33 -23.69
N HIS A 66 -9.00 -11.39 -23.98
CA HIS A 66 -9.11 -11.93 -25.35
C HIS A 66 -10.59 -12.21 -25.67
N GLN A 67 -11.41 -11.14 -25.67
CA GLN A 67 -12.53 -11.09 -26.61
C GLN A 67 -12.03 -10.23 -27.77
N ALA A 68 -11.25 -10.86 -28.65
CA ALA A 68 -11.16 -10.40 -30.02
C ALA A 68 -12.54 -10.64 -30.63
N ASN A 69 -13.21 -9.57 -31.04
CA ASN A 69 -14.34 -9.67 -31.97
C ASN A 69 -13.88 -10.50 -33.18
N GLU A 70 -14.46 -11.68 -33.35
CA GLU A 70 -14.63 -12.33 -34.65
C GLU A 70 -16.05 -12.07 -35.16
#